data_AF-A0A386CAE2-F1
#
_entry.id   AF-A0A386CAE2-F1
#
_cell.length_a   1.000
_cell.length_b   1.000
_cell.length_c   1.000
_cell.angle_alpha   90.00
_cell.angle_beta   90.00
_cell.angle_gamma   90.00
#
_symmetry.space_group_name_H-M   'P 1'
#
loop_
_entity.id
_entity.type
_entity.pdbx_description
1 polymer ?
#
loop_
_entity_poly.entity_id
_entity_poly.type
_entity_poly.pdbx_seq_one_letter_code
_entity_poly.pdbx_strand_id
1 'polypeptide(L)'
;GDDNESHVTREEAIEMALRANVIVYTISTNFPSGGPGDKVLQRIADATGGRAFEPFQLQQVADAFAQIQDDLRSQYELSYHPPNFVHDGRFRTIEISALRKGMKVRSRNGYYAPTE
;
A
#
# COMPACT_ATOMS: atom_id res chain seq x y z
N GLY A 1 -4.14 12.26 6.57
CA GLY A 1 -3.22 11.46 7.39
C GLY A 1 -3.63 11.60 8.83
N ASP A 2 -3.76 12.84 9.27
CA ASP A 2 -4.58 13.15 10.44
C ASP A 2 -6.06 12.93 10.11
N ASP A 3 -6.78 12.32 11.04
CA ASP A 3 -8.19 12.00 10.96
C ASP A 3 -8.92 12.71 12.09
N ASN A 4 -10.08 13.28 11.78
CA ASN A 4 -10.84 14.16 12.67
C ASN A 4 -12.29 13.72 12.88
N GLU A 5 -12.81 12.82 12.03
CA GLU A 5 -14.25 12.52 11.99
C GLU A 5 -14.56 11.07 11.58
N SER A 6 -13.56 10.24 11.23
CA SER A 6 -13.86 8.88 10.80
C SER A 6 -14.46 8.06 11.95
N HIS A 7 -15.51 7.31 11.62
CA HIS A 7 -16.12 6.33 12.52
C HIS A 7 -15.38 4.98 12.51
N VAL A 8 -14.33 4.85 11.69
CA VAL A 8 -13.52 3.64 11.54
C VAL A 8 -12.06 3.96 11.85
N THR A 9 -11.38 2.97 12.40
CA THR A 9 -9.94 3.02 12.66
C THR A 9 -9.15 2.91 11.36
N ARG A 10 -7.89 3.38 11.38
CA ARG A 10 -6.98 3.19 10.24
C ARG A 10 -6.74 1.71 9.93
N GLU A 11 -6.73 0.84 10.94
CA GLU A 11 -6.56 -0.60 10.76
C GLU A 11 -7.76 -1.21 10.02
N GLU A 12 -8.98 -0.78 10.35
CA GLU A 12 -10.18 -1.18 9.61
C GLU A 12 -10.16 -0.64 8.17
N ALA A 13 -9.70 0.60 7.96
CA ALA A 13 -9.55 1.15 6.61
C ALA A 13 -8.54 0.36 5.75
N ILE A 14 -7.41 -0.04 6.35
CA ILE A 14 -6.42 -0.90 5.69
C ILE A 14 -7.03 -2.27 5.38
N GLU A 15 -7.75 -2.88 6.32
CA GLU A 15 -8.44 -4.14 6.10
C GLU A 15 -9.45 -4.05 4.94
N MET A 16 -10.27 -3.00 4.90
CA MET A 16 -11.22 -2.76 3.81
C MET A 16 -10.50 -2.65 2.46
N ALA A 17 -9.39 -1.90 2.38
CA ALA A 17 -8.60 -1.79 1.15
C ALA A 17 -8.03 -3.14 0.71
N LEU A 18 -7.52 -3.94 1.65
CA LEU A 18 -6.97 -5.27 1.37
C LEU A 18 -8.04 -6.25 0.89
N ARG A 19 -9.22 -6.25 1.51
CA ARG A 19 -10.37 -7.07 1.10
C ARG A 19 -10.89 -6.67 -0.29
N ALA A 20 -10.86 -5.38 -0.60
CA ALA A 20 -11.26 -4.85 -1.90
C ALA A 20 -10.18 -5.02 -3.00
N ASN A 21 -9.02 -5.60 -2.69
CA ASN A 21 -7.88 -5.70 -3.59
C ASN A 21 -7.40 -4.34 -4.13
N VAL A 22 -7.48 -3.28 -3.32
CA VAL A 22 -7.09 -1.92 -3.69
C VAL A 22 -5.67 -1.60 -3.22
N ILE A 23 -4.90 -0.96 -4.10
CA ILE A 23 -3.58 -0.40 -3.80
C ILE A 23 -3.73 1.10 -3.54
N VAL A 24 -3.16 1.59 -2.43
CA VAL A 24 -3.25 3.00 -2.05
C VAL A 24 -1.88 3.66 -2.19
N TYR A 25 -1.83 4.76 -2.95
CA TYR A 25 -0.70 5.68 -3.00
C TYR A 25 -1.06 6.96 -2.25
N THR A 26 -0.11 7.52 -1.50
CA THR A 26 -0.36 8.70 -0.68
C THR A 26 0.69 9.76 -0.95
N ILE A 27 0.26 11.01 -1.13
CA ILE A 27 1.15 12.17 -1.24
C ILE A 27 0.83 13.08 -0.05
N SER A 28 1.81 13.32 0.81
CA SER A 28 1.64 14.25 1.92
C SER A 28 1.55 15.69 1.40
N THR A 29 0.67 16.47 2.03
CA THR A 29 0.54 17.91 1.83
C THR A 29 1.21 18.70 2.96
N ASN A 30 1.80 18.02 3.94
CA ASN A 30 2.52 18.63 5.05
C ASN A 30 3.93 18.99 4.58
N PHE A 31 4.07 20.15 3.92
CA PHE A 31 5.36 20.68 3.47
C PHE A 31 5.46 22.17 3.82
N PRO A 32 6.68 22.67 4.15
CA PRO A 32 7.98 21.99 4.05
C PRO A 32 8.32 21.05 5.23
N SER A 33 7.51 21.04 6.29
CA SER A 33 7.71 20.17 7.45
C SER A 33 6.67 19.06 7.51
N GLY A 34 7.12 17.82 7.69
CA GLY A 34 6.23 16.68 7.91
C GLY A 34 5.47 16.74 9.22
N GLY A 35 4.49 15.84 9.37
CA GLY A 35 3.60 15.75 10.53
C GLY A 35 3.30 14.31 10.95
N PRO A 36 2.67 14.09 12.11
CA PRO A 36 2.30 12.76 12.59
C PRO A 36 1.47 11.94 11.58
N GLY A 37 0.61 12.62 10.81
CA GLY A 37 -0.18 12.02 9.75
C GLY A 37 0.62 11.36 8.63
N ASP A 38 1.88 11.72 8.41
CA ASP A 38 2.71 11.14 7.35
C ASP A 38 3.02 9.68 7.62
N LYS A 39 3.25 9.31 8.88
CA LYS A 39 3.43 7.90 9.28
C LYS A 39 2.16 7.08 9.06
N VAL A 40 0.99 7.70 9.19
CA VAL A 40 -0.30 7.04 8.92
C VAL A 40 -0.44 6.82 7.41
N LEU A 41 -0.14 7.82 6.60
CA LEU A 41 -0.13 7.71 5.14
C LEU A 41 0.83 6.60 4.68
N GLN A 42 2.06 6.57 5.22
CA GLN A 42 3.05 5.52 4.97
C GLN A 42 2.52 4.14 5.32
N ARG A 43 1.91 3.98 6.49
CA ARG A 43 1.36 2.68 6.92
C ARG A 43 0.25 2.17 6.02
N ILE A 44 -0.65 3.04 5.56
CA ILE A 44 -1.73 2.68 4.63
C ILE A 44 -1.14 2.25 3.27
N ALA A 45 -0.21 3.05 2.75
CA ALA A 45 0.41 2.76 1.47
C ALA A 45 1.21 1.45 1.49
N ASP A 46 2.05 1.25 2.51
CA ASP A 46 2.89 0.05 2.63
C ASP A 46 2.06 -1.21 2.85
N ALA A 47 0.98 -1.15 3.65
CA ALA A 47 0.12 -2.30 3.89
C ALA A 47 -0.57 -2.81 2.60
N THR A 48 -0.98 -1.88 1.74
CA THR A 48 -1.68 -2.16 0.47
C THR A 48 -0.73 -2.42 -0.70
N GLY A 49 0.58 -2.27 -0.50
CA GLY A 49 1.62 -2.48 -1.54
C GLY A 49 1.92 -1.28 -2.41
N GLY A 50 1.40 -0.11 -2.06
CA GLY A 50 1.66 1.16 -2.74
C GLY A 50 2.93 1.87 -2.26
N ARG A 51 2.89 3.20 -2.29
CA ARG A 51 4.00 4.07 -1.87
C ARG A 51 3.48 5.37 -1.29
N ALA A 52 4.10 5.80 -0.19
CA ALA A 52 3.95 7.15 0.35
C ALA A 52 5.05 8.08 -0.19
N PHE A 53 4.65 9.30 -0.49
CA PHE A 53 5.51 10.39 -0.94
C PHE A 53 5.39 11.56 0.02
N GLU A 54 6.53 12.07 0.49
CA GLU A 54 6.64 13.20 1.41
C GLU A 54 7.42 14.32 0.71
N PRO A 55 6.75 15.14 -0.12
CA PRO A 55 7.41 16.20 -0.87
C PRO A 55 7.81 17.36 0.05
N PHE A 56 9.00 17.92 -0.17
CA PHE A 56 9.51 19.11 0.53
C PHE A 56 9.18 20.42 -0.21
N GLN A 57 8.85 20.34 -1.50
CA GLN A 57 8.50 21.48 -2.35
C GLN A 57 7.46 21.08 -3.41
N LEU A 58 6.72 22.05 -3.93
CA LEU A 58 5.61 21.80 -4.86
C LEU A 58 6.02 20.99 -6.11
N GLN A 59 7.22 21.23 -6.65
CA GLN A 59 7.72 20.47 -7.80
C GLN A 59 7.77 18.95 -7.55
N GLN A 60 8.06 18.53 -6.31
CA GLN A 60 8.15 17.12 -5.95
C GLN A 60 6.78 16.43 -5.91
N VAL A 61 5.68 17.19 -5.81
CA VAL A 61 4.34 16.65 -5.98
C VAL A 61 4.14 16.16 -7.41
N ALA A 62 4.56 16.94 -8.41
CA ALA A 62 4.51 16.53 -9.81
C ALA A 62 5.41 15.31 -10.07
N ASP A 63 6.60 15.28 -9.46
CA ASP A 63 7.51 14.13 -9.55
C ASP A 63 6.91 12.86 -8.90
N ALA A 64 6.15 13.01 -7.81
CA ALA A 64 5.43 11.91 -7.18
C ALA A 64 4.35 11.33 -8.11
N PHE A 65 3.58 12.18 -8.79
CA PHE A 65 2.60 11.72 -9.78
C PHE A 65 3.27 11.00 -10.96
N ALA A 66 4.40 11.50 -11.46
CA ALA A 66 5.17 10.83 -12.51
C ALA A 66 5.64 9.44 -12.07
N GLN A 67 6.16 9.32 -10.84
CA GLN A 67 6.55 8.02 -10.27
C GLN A 67 5.37 7.06 -10.08
N ILE A 68 4.21 7.55 -9.65
CA ILE A 68 2.99 6.72 -9.57
C ILE A 68 2.61 6.22 -10.95
N GLN A 69 2.66 7.08 -11.97
CA GLN A 69 2.39 6.66 -13.35
C GLN A 69 3.33 5.55 -13.82
N ASP A 70 4.63 5.67 -13.54
CA ASP A 70 5.62 4.65 -13.92
C ASP A 70 5.42 3.33 -13.16
N ASP A 71 5.09 3.40 -11.86
CA ASP A 71 4.73 2.24 -11.04
C ASP A 71 3.48 1.53 -11.63
N LEU A 72 2.43 2.28 -12.00
CA LEU A 72 1.20 1.73 -12.58
C LEU A 72 1.41 1.11 -13.97
N ARG A 73 2.35 1.63 -14.77
CA ARG A 73 2.72 1.04 -16.07
C ARG A 73 3.51 -0.27 -15.94
N SER A 74 4.13 -0.48 -14.79
CA SER A 74 5.03 -1.61 -14.52
C SER A 74 4.43 -2.63 -13.56
N GLN A 75 3.10 -2.66 -13.43
CA GLN A 75 2.41 -3.59 -12.55
C GLN A 75 2.40 -5.00 -13.15
N TYR A 76 2.86 -5.97 -12.36
CA TYR A 76 2.80 -7.38 -12.69
C TYR A 76 1.72 -8.05 -11.83
N GLU A 77 0.90 -8.89 -12.44
CA GLU A 77 0.02 -9.80 -11.73
C GLU A 77 0.72 -11.14 -11.53
N LEU A 78 0.75 -11.61 -10.28
CA LEU A 78 1.32 -12.90 -9.91
C LEU A 78 0.26 -13.69 -9.17
N SER A 79 -0.01 -14.90 -9.65
CA SER A 79 -0.94 -15.83 -9.00
C SER A 79 -0.15 -16.96 -8.33
N TYR A 80 -0.49 -17.23 -7.07
CA TYR A 80 0.06 -18.34 -6.30
C TYR A 80 -1.08 -19.03 -5.57
N HIS A 81 -1.13 -20.36 -5.68
CA HIS A 81 -2.09 -21.18 -4.93
C HIS A 81 -1.34 -21.92 -3.81
N PRO A 82 -1.59 -21.60 -2.54
CA PRO A 82 -0.94 -22.29 -1.43
C PRO A 82 -1.45 -23.73 -1.32
N PRO A 83 -0.60 -24.70 -0.92
CA PRO A 83 -1.04 -26.05 -0.65
C PRO A 83 -2.03 -26.06 0.52
N ASN A 84 -3.08 -26.88 0.43
CA ASN A 84 -4.16 -26.98 1.43
C ASN A 84 -4.84 -25.63 1.71
N PHE A 85 -5.21 -24.90 0.64
CA PHE A 85 -5.93 -23.64 0.78
C PHE A 85 -7.29 -23.85 1.48
N VAL A 86 -7.57 -23.02 2.49
CA VAL A 86 -8.82 -23.05 3.25
C VAL A 86 -9.47 -21.67 3.14
N HIS A 87 -10.75 -21.68 2.78
CA HIS A 87 -11.61 -20.50 2.64
C HIS A 87 -12.16 -20.09 4.02
N ASP A 88 -11.29 -19.58 4.88
CA ASP A 88 -11.58 -19.29 6.28
C ASP A 88 -11.69 -17.79 6.61
N GLY A 89 -11.62 -16.92 5.60
CA GLY A 89 -11.67 -15.47 5.82
C GLY A 89 -10.45 -14.88 6.54
N ARG A 90 -9.44 -15.68 6.88
CA ARG A 90 -8.29 -15.22 7.69
C ARG A 90 -7.27 -14.48 6.84
N PHE A 91 -6.56 -13.54 7.47
CA PHE A 91 -5.43 -12.87 6.87
C PHE A 91 -4.25 -13.83 6.71
N ARG A 92 -3.65 -13.84 5.52
CA ARG A 92 -2.47 -14.63 5.16
C ARG A 92 -1.38 -13.68 4.68
N THR A 93 -0.24 -13.71 5.36
CA THR A 93 0.95 -12.94 4.97
C THR A 93 1.57 -13.53 3.70
N ILE A 94 2.07 -12.66 2.82
CA ILE A 94 2.87 -13.04 1.66
C ILE A 94 4.14 -12.20 1.62
N GLU A 95 5.22 -12.79 1.11
CA GLU A 95 6.46 -12.08 0.83
C GLU A 95 6.90 -12.42 -0.59
N ILE A 96 7.20 -11.38 -1.38
CA ILE A 96 7.70 -11.53 -2.73
C ILE A 96 9.13 -10.99 -2.78
N SER A 97 10.06 -11.84 -3.18
CA SER A 97 11.46 -11.48 -3.34
C SER A 97 11.91 -11.68 -4.79
N ALA A 98 12.83 -10.83 -5.25
CA ALA A 98 13.43 -10.95 -6.56
C ALA A 98 14.75 -11.73 -6.48
N LEU A 99 14.94 -12.68 -7.39
CA LEU A 99 16.19 -13.47 -7.47
C LEU A 99 17.39 -12.63 -7.93
N ARG A 100 17.15 -11.62 -8.78
CA ARG A 100 18.19 -10.73 -9.27
C ARG A 100 18.49 -9.65 -8.22
N LYS A 101 19.78 -9.46 -7.94
CA LYS A 101 20.26 -8.38 -7.08
C LYS A 101 19.91 -7.00 -7.67
N GLY A 102 19.63 -6.04 -6.79
CA GLY A 102 19.33 -4.65 -7.15
C GLY A 102 17.89 -4.40 -7.58
N MET A 103 17.02 -5.41 -7.59
CA MET A 103 15.59 -5.22 -7.82
C MET A 103 14.86 -4.91 -6.51
N LYS A 104 13.97 -3.92 -6.55
CA LYS A 104 13.07 -3.61 -5.44
C LYS A 104 11.69 -4.12 -5.78
N VAL A 105 11.22 -5.11 -5.02
CA VAL A 105 9.84 -5.60 -5.14
C VAL A 105 8.94 -4.77 -4.25
N ARG A 106 7.77 -4.41 -4.78
CA ARG A 106 6.66 -3.88 -4.00
C ARG A 106 5.46 -4.78 -4.19
N SER A 107 4.86 -5.18 -3.07
CA SER A 107 3.66 -6.00 -3.04
C SER A 107 2.88 -5.67 -1.78
N ARG A 108 1.60 -6.01 -1.77
CA ARG A 108 0.83 -6.08 -0.52
C ARG A 108 1.52 -7.06 0.46
N ASN A 109 1.40 -6.81 1.75
CA ASN A 109 2.00 -7.67 2.79
C ASN A 109 1.23 -8.98 3.02
N GLY A 110 0.02 -9.09 2.47
CA GLY A 110 -0.85 -10.24 2.65
C GLY A 110 -2.19 -10.04 1.98
N TYR A 111 -3.08 -11.01 2.17
CA TYR A 111 -4.44 -11.00 1.66
C TYR A 111 -5.38 -11.71 2.64
N TYR A 112 -6.67 -11.40 2.58
CA TYR A 112 -7.69 -12.17 3.29
C TYR A 112 -8.14 -13.33 2.40
N ALA A 113 -8.19 -14.55 2.94
CA ALA A 113 -8.78 -15.68 2.23
C ALA A 113 -10.28 -15.41 1.95
N PRO A 114 -10.84 -15.91 0.85
CA PRO A 114 -12.29 -15.88 0.64
C PRO A 114 -13.02 -16.64 1.75
N THR A 115 -14.28 -16.29 1.98
CA THR A 115 -15.18 -16.93 2.97
C THR A 115 -16.18 -17.90 2.34
N GLU A 116 -16.13 -18.09 1.03
CA GLU A 116 -17.01 -18.99 0.25
C GLU A 116 -16.30 -20.30 -0.09
#